data_AF-A0A7S3ITZ7-F1
#
_entry.id   AF-A0A7S3ITZ7-F1
#
_cell.length_a   1.000
_cell.length_b   1.000
_cell.length_c   1.000
_cell.angle_alpha   90.00
_cell.angle_beta   90.00
_cell.angle_gamma   90.00
#
_symmetry.space_group_name_H-M   'P 1'
#
loop_
_entity.id
_entity.type
_entity.pdbx_description
1 polymer ?
#
loop_
_entity_poly.entity_id
_entity_poly.type
_entity_poly.pdbx_seq_one_letter_code
_entity_poly.pdbx_strand_id
1 'polypeptide(L)'
;MSESIDEDEEEEDDEEEESDDRDDSDEEEEEEESTRRKTRRKVGKSIFEKMKEEENRPKKFRKNVMNVACTKYDIIKRVAKKMLGYRLKEYDEDHEGGFAHGEGNQKLNQDWDVSWHDLGITADFLTKMQPFQKVNQYPGMYVITRKNFLARNLMKMKRAFPAEYKFFPKTWIIPQ
;
A
#
# COMPACT_ATOMS: atom_id res chain seq x y z
N MET A 1 68.82 63.82 43.37
CA MET A 1 69.09 62.91 42.24
C MET A 1 68.67 61.54 42.78
N SER A 2 67.41 61.13 42.57
CA SER A 2 66.88 60.49 41.34
C SER A 2 67.47 59.07 41.18
N GLU A 3 66.73 57.97 40.99
CA GLU A 3 65.30 57.64 40.78
C GLU A 3 65.14 56.15 41.27
N SER A 4 64.08 55.72 41.96
CA SER A 4 62.80 55.13 41.48
C SER A 4 62.85 53.71 40.87
N ILE A 5 61.79 52.94 41.18
CA ILE A 5 61.22 51.72 40.54
C ILE A 5 61.91 50.36 40.85
N ASP A 6 61.14 49.35 41.28
CA ASP A 6 60.63 49.02 42.64
C ASP A 6 59.85 47.64 42.56
N GLU A 7 59.33 47.07 43.69
CA GLU A 7 58.34 45.93 43.83
C GLU A 7 58.80 44.48 43.44
N ASP A 8 58.27 43.34 43.95
CA ASP A 8 56.99 42.99 44.61
C ASP A 8 57.12 42.21 45.96
N GLU A 9 56.06 42.21 46.79
CA GLU A 9 55.88 41.43 48.05
C GLU A 9 54.80 40.31 47.90
N GLU A 10 54.80 39.32 48.81
CA GLU A 10 53.78 38.26 48.92
C GLU A 10 52.74 38.62 50.02
N GLU A 11 51.44 38.41 49.78
CA GLU A 11 50.42 38.31 50.85
C GLU A 11 49.48 37.11 50.64
N GLU A 12 49.09 36.47 51.74
CA GLU A 12 48.07 35.42 51.85
C GLU A 12 46.79 36.04 52.43
N ASP A 13 45.61 35.66 51.92
CA ASP A 13 44.30 36.03 52.48
C ASP A 13 43.49 34.77 52.84
N ASP A 14 42.99 34.71 54.08
CA ASP A 14 42.01 33.74 54.59
C ASP A 14 40.57 34.29 54.39
N GLU A 15 39.61 33.46 53.98
CA GLU A 15 38.18 33.78 54.02
C GLU A 15 37.39 32.76 54.89
N GLU A 16 36.48 33.27 55.72
CA GLU A 16 35.71 32.51 56.73
C GLU A 16 34.41 31.88 56.15
N GLU A 17 33.97 30.74 56.70
CA GLU A 17 32.65 30.14 56.37
C GLU A 17 31.52 30.68 57.27
N GLU A 18 30.48 31.29 56.67
CA GLU A 18 29.19 31.56 57.35
C GLU A 18 28.21 30.38 57.20
N SER A 19 27.57 29.99 58.30
CA SER A 19 26.49 28.98 58.33
C SER A 19 25.10 29.64 58.41
N ASP A 20 24.27 29.43 57.38
CA ASP A 20 22.90 29.98 57.27
C ASP A 20 21.85 28.90 57.61
N ASP A 21 21.34 28.91 58.85
CA ASP A 21 20.29 28.00 59.33
C ASP A 21 18.94 28.29 58.62
N ARG A 22 18.47 27.35 57.80
CA ARG A 22 17.16 27.45 57.10
C ARG A 22 16.13 26.50 57.70
N ASP A 23 14.88 26.98 57.73
CA ASP A 23 13.76 26.37 58.44
C ASP A 23 13.25 25.08 57.75
N ASP A 24 13.23 23.98 58.50
CA ASP A 24 12.90 22.60 58.09
C ASP A 24 11.42 22.43 57.67
N SER A 25 10.59 23.46 57.84
CA SER A 25 9.13 23.38 57.67
C SER A 25 8.61 23.62 56.25
N ASP A 26 9.37 24.29 55.37
CA ASP A 26 8.94 24.54 53.97
C ASP A 26 9.24 23.36 53.03
N GLU A 27 10.21 22.48 53.34
CA GLU A 27 10.57 21.34 52.49
C GLU A 27 9.52 20.20 52.52
N GLU A 28 8.84 19.99 53.67
CA GLU A 28 7.80 18.96 53.80
C GLU A 28 6.56 19.24 52.91
N GLU A 29 6.16 20.51 52.72
CA GLU A 29 5.01 20.85 51.88
C GLU A 29 5.29 20.64 50.36
N GLU A 30 6.51 20.92 49.89
CA GLU A 30 6.88 20.66 48.50
C GLU A 30 6.97 19.16 48.17
N GLU A 31 7.43 18.32 49.11
CA GLU A 31 7.44 16.86 48.98
C GLU A 31 6.01 16.27 48.89
N GLU A 32 5.06 16.76 49.69
CA GLU A 32 3.64 16.38 49.64
C GLU A 32 3.00 16.73 48.27
N GLU A 33 3.27 17.90 47.70
CA GLU A 33 2.70 18.23 46.38
C GLU A 33 3.39 17.46 45.24
N SER A 34 4.71 17.24 45.35
CA SER A 34 5.52 16.42 44.45
C SER A 34 5.01 14.98 44.38
N THR A 35 4.72 14.36 45.51
CA THR A 35 4.20 12.98 45.60
C THR A 35 2.74 12.87 45.13
N ARG A 36 1.87 13.85 45.42
CA ARG A 36 0.51 13.94 44.86
C ARG A 36 0.50 14.12 43.34
N ARG A 37 1.45 14.87 42.77
CA ARG A 37 1.63 15.02 41.30
C ARG A 37 2.14 13.72 40.67
N LYS A 38 3.07 13.00 41.30
CA LYS A 38 3.64 11.71 40.83
C LYS A 38 2.64 10.55 40.81
N THR A 39 1.58 10.58 41.65
CA THR A 39 0.60 9.47 41.77
C THR A 39 -0.60 9.54 40.82
N ARG A 40 -0.70 10.56 39.95
CA ARG A 40 -1.70 10.59 38.85
C ARG A 40 -1.36 9.57 37.76
N ARG A 41 -1.65 8.29 38.02
CA ARG A 41 -1.69 7.23 37.00
C ARG A 41 -2.55 7.74 35.84
N LYS A 42 -1.96 7.87 34.65
CA LYS A 42 -2.71 8.17 33.43
C LYS A 42 -3.73 7.05 33.23
N VAL A 43 -5.01 7.32 33.53
CA VAL A 43 -6.11 6.40 33.24
C VAL A 43 -6.07 6.13 31.75
N GLY A 44 -5.69 4.90 31.38
CA GLY A 44 -5.61 4.52 29.98
C GLY A 44 -7.00 4.60 29.36
N LYS A 45 -7.11 5.23 28.18
CA LYS A 45 -8.37 5.36 27.44
C LYS A 45 -9.17 4.06 27.48
N SER A 46 -10.44 4.18 27.85
CA SER A 46 -11.38 3.07 27.89
C SER A 46 -11.41 2.35 26.53
N ILE A 47 -11.73 1.05 26.55
CA ILE A 47 -11.95 0.28 25.31
C ILE A 47 -12.99 0.99 24.43
N PHE A 48 -14.03 1.55 25.05
CA PHE A 48 -15.07 2.32 24.36
C PHE A 48 -14.52 3.60 23.71
N GLU A 49 -13.63 4.33 24.37
CA GLU A 49 -12.99 5.54 23.81
C GLU A 49 -12.07 5.19 22.64
N LYS A 50 -11.30 4.09 22.75
CA LYS A 50 -10.45 3.59 21.66
C LYS A 50 -11.27 3.19 20.44
N MET A 51 -12.38 2.48 20.64
CA MET A 51 -13.30 2.10 19.54
C MET A 51 -13.91 3.35 18.87
N LYS A 52 -14.32 4.35 19.67
CA LYS A 52 -14.86 5.63 19.15
C LYS A 52 -13.81 6.47 18.40
N GLU A 53 -12.54 6.37 18.80
CA GLU A 53 -11.40 7.03 18.17
C GLU A 53 -10.92 6.31 16.89
N GLU A 54 -11.11 4.99 16.79
CA GLU A 54 -10.96 4.24 15.53
C GLU A 54 -12.11 4.50 14.56
N GLU A 55 -13.35 4.61 15.04
CA GLU A 55 -14.53 4.93 14.22
C GLU A 55 -14.46 6.35 13.64
N ASN A 56 -14.06 7.33 14.45
CA ASN A 56 -13.83 8.71 14.00
C ASN A 56 -12.50 8.93 13.27
N ARG A 57 -11.63 7.91 13.18
CA ARG A 57 -10.37 8.06 12.44
C ARG A 57 -10.69 8.16 10.95
N PRO A 58 -10.25 9.21 10.23
CA PRO A 58 -10.47 9.30 8.79
C PRO A 58 -9.79 8.09 8.13
N LYS A 59 -10.61 7.18 7.60
CA LYS A 59 -10.14 5.96 6.92
C LYS A 59 -9.27 6.37 5.74
N LYS A 60 -7.95 6.25 5.90
CA LYS A 60 -6.98 6.62 4.87
C LYS A 60 -7.28 5.81 3.61
N PHE A 61 -7.70 6.49 2.55
CA PHE A 61 -8.05 5.85 1.29
C PHE A 61 -6.82 5.13 0.73
N ARG A 62 -6.83 3.79 0.76
CA ARG A 62 -5.69 2.98 0.33
C ARG A 62 -5.61 3.07 -1.19
N LYS A 63 -4.45 3.48 -1.72
CA LYS A 63 -4.23 3.48 -3.18
C LYS A 63 -4.35 2.07 -3.73
N ASN A 64 -5.20 1.91 -4.75
CA ASN A 64 -5.38 0.67 -5.51
C ASN A 64 -4.01 0.15 -5.97
N VAL A 65 -3.87 -1.17 -5.95
CA VAL A 65 -2.68 -1.91 -6.37
C VAL A 65 -2.97 -2.56 -7.71
N MET A 66 -2.05 -2.38 -8.67
CA MET A 66 -2.12 -3.01 -9.98
C MET A 66 -0.95 -3.98 -10.15
N ASN A 67 -1.25 -5.25 -10.42
CA ASN A 67 -0.27 -6.21 -10.92
C ASN A 67 0.02 -5.90 -12.40
N VAL A 68 1.31 -5.73 -12.73
CA VAL A 68 1.80 -5.43 -14.09
C VAL A 68 2.84 -6.44 -14.59
N ALA A 69 2.97 -7.61 -13.96
CA ALA A 69 3.86 -8.68 -14.43
C ALA A 69 3.42 -9.24 -15.79
N CYS A 70 2.11 -9.39 -16.00
CA CYS A 70 1.52 -9.91 -17.24
C CYS A 70 1.42 -8.87 -18.39
N THR A 71 2.13 -7.74 -18.31
CA THR A 71 2.20 -6.74 -19.40
C THR A 71 3.60 -6.30 -19.78
N LYS A 72 3.86 -6.29 -21.08
CA LYS A 72 5.11 -5.83 -21.71
C LYS A 72 5.03 -4.37 -22.20
N TYR A 73 3.89 -3.70 -22.01
CA TYR A 73 3.66 -2.35 -22.51
C TYR A 73 3.89 -1.28 -21.44
N ASP A 74 5.02 -0.57 -21.51
CA ASP A 74 5.38 0.52 -20.58
C ASP A 74 4.31 1.62 -20.45
N ILE A 75 3.53 1.84 -21.51
CA ILE A 75 2.44 2.82 -21.49
C ILE A 75 1.37 2.47 -20.45
N ILE A 76 1.09 1.19 -20.20
CA ILE A 76 0.16 0.74 -19.16
C ILE A 76 0.70 1.10 -17.78
N LYS A 77 1.97 0.77 -17.52
CA LYS A 77 2.69 1.13 -16.28
C LYS A 77 2.70 2.66 -16.07
N ARG A 78 2.95 3.43 -17.14
CA ARG A 78 2.93 4.92 -17.11
C ARG A 78 1.54 5.49 -16.81
N VAL A 79 0.49 5.01 -17.47
CA VAL A 79 -0.89 5.49 -17.27
C VAL A 79 -1.38 5.15 -15.85
N ALA A 80 -1.20 3.91 -15.40
CA ALA A 80 -1.58 3.49 -14.06
C ALA A 80 -0.88 4.31 -12.96
N LYS A 81 0.42 4.58 -13.10
CA LYS A 81 1.18 5.38 -12.11
C LYS A 81 0.90 6.88 -12.19
N LYS A 82 0.82 7.47 -13.39
CA LYS A 82 0.73 8.94 -13.57
C LYS A 82 -0.70 9.49 -13.64
N MET A 83 -1.64 8.77 -14.26
CA MET A 83 -3.02 9.24 -14.42
C MET A 83 -3.94 8.70 -13.32
N LEU A 84 -3.81 7.41 -12.98
CA LEU A 84 -4.69 6.75 -12.00
C LEU A 84 -4.13 6.77 -10.56
N GLY A 85 -2.84 7.09 -10.38
CA GLY A 85 -2.19 7.14 -9.07
C GLY A 85 -2.05 5.78 -8.39
N TYR A 86 -2.13 4.68 -9.14
CA TYR A 86 -2.09 3.31 -8.63
C TYR A 86 -0.67 2.93 -8.15
N ARG A 87 -0.61 2.04 -7.17
CA ARG A 87 0.64 1.38 -6.75
C ARG A 87 0.89 0.20 -7.69
N LEU A 88 1.99 0.24 -8.43
CA LEU A 88 2.38 -0.87 -9.28
C LEU A 88 3.08 -1.94 -8.43
N LYS A 89 2.76 -3.20 -8.72
CA LYS A 89 3.49 -4.37 -8.23
C LYS A 89 3.67 -5.36 -9.36
N GLU A 90 4.70 -6.19 -9.23
CA GLU A 90 4.96 -7.31 -10.13
C GLU A 90 4.91 -8.55 -9.25
N TYR A 91 3.95 -9.43 -9.53
CA TYR A 91 3.82 -10.74 -8.92
C TYR A 91 3.99 -11.76 -10.04
N ASP A 92 4.92 -12.70 -9.87
CA ASP A 92 5.30 -13.71 -10.87
C ASP A 92 4.21 -14.80 -11.04
N GLU A 93 3.03 -14.33 -11.46
CA GLU A 93 1.86 -15.10 -11.84
C GLU A 93 1.77 -15.08 -13.37
N ASP A 94 1.45 -16.22 -13.96
CA ASP A 94 1.19 -16.31 -15.40
C ASP A 94 -0.29 -16.11 -15.73
N HIS A 95 -0.65 -16.22 -17.01
CA HIS A 95 -2.04 -16.11 -17.47
C HIS A 95 -2.92 -17.31 -17.05
N GLU A 96 -2.33 -18.37 -16.48
CA GLU A 96 -3.03 -19.59 -16.06
C GLU A 96 -3.30 -19.62 -14.55
N GLY A 97 -2.59 -18.79 -13.79
CA GLY A 97 -2.77 -18.61 -12.35
C GLY A 97 -1.87 -19.52 -11.51
N GLY A 98 -0.68 -19.84 -12.00
CA GLY A 98 0.40 -20.40 -11.20
C GLY A 98 1.40 -21.23 -11.99
N PHE A 99 2.61 -20.67 -12.19
CA PHE A 99 3.85 -21.45 -12.38
C PHE A 99 5.08 -20.72 -11.83
N ALA A 100 5.08 -20.43 -10.52
CA ALA A 100 6.34 -20.39 -9.78
C ALA A 100 6.84 -21.84 -9.62
N HIS A 101 7.92 -22.20 -10.31
CA HIS A 101 8.63 -23.48 -10.23
C HIS A 101 7.95 -24.76 -10.75
N GLY A 102 6.90 -24.68 -11.57
CA GLY A 102 6.39 -25.84 -12.32
C GLY A 102 5.34 -26.71 -11.59
N GLU A 103 4.93 -26.34 -10.38
CA GLU A 103 3.81 -26.97 -9.67
C GLU A 103 2.52 -26.17 -9.88
N GLY A 104 1.51 -26.81 -10.49
CA GLY A 104 0.20 -26.20 -10.70
C GLY A 104 -0.65 -26.11 -9.42
N ASN A 105 -1.79 -25.42 -9.52
CA ASN A 105 -2.83 -25.34 -8.48
C ASN A 105 -2.50 -24.49 -7.23
N GLN A 106 -1.55 -23.55 -7.34
CA GLN A 106 -1.32 -22.54 -6.29
C GLN A 106 -2.46 -21.49 -6.23
N LYS A 107 -2.58 -20.81 -5.09
CA LYS A 107 -3.53 -19.69 -4.93
C LYS A 107 -2.93 -18.40 -5.52
N LEU A 108 -3.75 -17.63 -6.24
CA LEU A 108 -3.40 -16.27 -6.63
C LEU A 108 -3.11 -15.40 -5.40
N ASN A 109 -2.20 -14.45 -5.57
CA ASN A 109 -1.93 -13.40 -4.61
C ASN A 109 -3.18 -12.53 -4.42
N GLN A 110 -3.44 -12.14 -3.18
CA GLN A 110 -4.61 -11.36 -2.81
C GLN A 110 -4.31 -9.85 -2.66
N ASP A 111 -3.02 -9.45 -2.70
CA ASP A 111 -2.59 -8.07 -2.52
C ASP A 111 -2.47 -7.29 -3.86
N TRP A 112 -3.42 -7.51 -4.76
CA TRP A 112 -3.68 -6.67 -5.92
C TRP A 112 -5.18 -6.43 -6.08
N ASP A 113 -5.56 -5.24 -6.55
CA ASP A 113 -6.95 -4.83 -6.81
C ASP A 113 -7.29 -4.96 -8.30
N VAL A 114 -6.30 -4.71 -9.18
CA VAL A 114 -6.39 -4.90 -10.64
C VAL A 114 -5.19 -5.71 -11.14
N SER A 115 -5.37 -6.62 -12.09
CA SER A 115 -4.25 -7.23 -12.83
C SER A 115 -4.43 -6.99 -14.34
N TRP A 116 -3.35 -6.61 -15.03
CA TRP A 116 -3.36 -6.35 -16.47
C TRP A 116 -2.63 -7.43 -17.25
N HIS A 117 -3.35 -8.09 -18.15
CA HIS A 117 -2.87 -9.22 -18.95
C HIS A 117 -2.93 -8.90 -20.45
N ASP A 118 -1.77 -8.96 -21.12
CA ASP A 118 -1.68 -8.76 -22.57
C ASP A 118 -2.29 -9.94 -23.36
N LEU A 119 -2.18 -11.15 -22.80
CA LEU A 119 -2.77 -12.38 -23.35
C LEU A 119 -4.07 -12.76 -22.62
N GLY A 120 -4.84 -13.65 -23.25
CA GLY A 120 -6.06 -14.18 -22.64
C GLY A 120 -5.76 -15.04 -21.42
N ILE A 121 -6.54 -14.84 -20.36
CA ILE A 121 -6.47 -15.61 -19.11
C ILE A 121 -7.28 -16.91 -19.19
N THR A 122 -6.92 -17.90 -18.37
CA THR A 122 -7.69 -19.15 -18.24
C THR A 122 -8.97 -18.94 -17.41
N ALA A 123 -9.91 -19.88 -17.52
CA ALA A 123 -11.03 -19.95 -16.58
C ALA A 123 -10.56 -20.22 -15.14
N ASP A 124 -9.44 -20.93 -15.00
CA ASP A 124 -8.86 -21.33 -13.71
C ASP A 124 -8.21 -20.15 -12.97
N PHE A 125 -7.68 -19.16 -13.70
CA PHE A 125 -7.29 -17.87 -13.13
C PHE A 125 -8.51 -17.15 -12.55
N LEU A 126 -9.60 -17.07 -13.32
CA LEU A 126 -10.82 -16.35 -12.94
C LEU A 126 -11.53 -16.94 -11.71
N THR A 127 -11.51 -18.27 -11.52
CA THR A 127 -12.10 -18.92 -10.35
C THR A 127 -11.31 -18.70 -9.06
N LYS A 128 -10.02 -18.38 -9.14
CA LYS A 128 -9.14 -18.10 -8.00
C LYS A 128 -9.19 -16.63 -7.54
N MET A 129 -9.73 -15.73 -8.35
CA MET A 129 -9.85 -14.30 -8.03
C MET A 129 -10.81 -14.02 -6.87
N GLN A 130 -10.49 -12.99 -6.09
CA GLN A 130 -11.37 -12.45 -5.06
C GLN A 130 -12.46 -11.53 -5.66
N PRO A 131 -13.64 -11.36 -5.04
CA PRO A 131 -14.73 -10.56 -5.62
C PRO A 131 -14.39 -9.08 -5.89
N PHE A 132 -13.45 -8.51 -5.12
CA PHE A 132 -12.96 -7.14 -5.30
C PHE A 132 -11.99 -7.02 -6.48
N GLN A 133 -11.27 -8.09 -6.84
CA GLN A 133 -10.26 -8.11 -7.87
C GLN A 133 -10.87 -7.93 -9.28
N LYS A 134 -10.12 -7.28 -10.17
CA LYS A 134 -10.53 -7.01 -11.56
C LYS A 134 -9.41 -7.31 -12.55
N VAL A 135 -9.80 -7.77 -13.74
CA VAL A 135 -8.90 -8.05 -14.87
C VAL A 135 -9.46 -7.46 -16.16
N ASN A 136 -8.60 -7.19 -17.13
CA ASN A 136 -8.95 -6.61 -18.43
C ASN A 136 -9.45 -7.63 -19.47
N GLN A 137 -9.58 -8.91 -19.10
CA GLN A 137 -9.96 -10.01 -19.99
C GLN A 137 -11.27 -10.66 -19.54
N TYR A 138 -12.14 -11.00 -20.49
CA TYR A 138 -13.40 -11.72 -20.23
C TYR A 138 -13.26 -13.22 -20.55
N PRO A 139 -13.86 -14.13 -19.75
CA PRO A 139 -13.95 -15.54 -20.09
C PRO A 139 -14.69 -15.72 -21.42
N GLY A 140 -14.26 -16.70 -22.22
CA GLY A 140 -14.92 -17.03 -23.50
C GLY A 140 -14.70 -16.03 -24.63
N MET A 141 -13.94 -14.93 -24.44
CA MET A 141 -13.67 -13.92 -25.48
C MET A 141 -13.13 -14.51 -26.80
N TYR A 142 -12.41 -15.66 -26.73
CA TYR A 142 -11.94 -16.42 -27.88
C TYR A 142 -13.04 -16.82 -28.88
N VAL A 143 -14.30 -16.89 -28.44
CA VAL A 143 -15.49 -17.22 -29.26
C VAL A 143 -15.70 -16.19 -30.39
N ILE A 144 -15.26 -14.94 -30.19
CA ILE A 144 -15.31 -13.87 -31.20
C ILE A 144 -13.93 -13.36 -31.64
N THR A 145 -12.87 -13.52 -30.84
CA THR A 145 -11.53 -13.02 -31.24
C THR A 145 -10.70 -14.03 -32.05
N ARG A 146 -10.94 -15.35 -31.92
CA ARG A 146 -10.26 -16.35 -32.76
C ARG A 146 -11.00 -16.52 -34.09
N LYS A 147 -10.30 -16.30 -35.21
CA LYS A 147 -10.88 -16.29 -36.57
C LYS A 147 -11.72 -17.54 -36.90
N ASN A 148 -11.32 -18.73 -36.44
CA ASN A 148 -12.06 -19.96 -36.66
C ASN A 148 -13.42 -20.00 -35.90
N PHE A 149 -13.43 -19.65 -34.60
CA PHE A 149 -14.67 -19.56 -33.82
C PHE A 149 -15.57 -18.42 -34.32
N LEU A 150 -14.99 -17.24 -34.58
CA LEU A 150 -15.68 -16.10 -35.16
C LEU A 150 -16.39 -16.49 -36.48
N ALA A 151 -15.67 -17.15 -37.39
CA ALA A 151 -16.25 -17.60 -38.65
C ALA A 151 -17.39 -18.62 -38.44
N ARG A 152 -17.26 -19.59 -37.52
CA ARG A 152 -18.36 -20.54 -37.20
C ARG A 152 -19.59 -19.81 -36.67
N ASN A 153 -19.41 -18.82 -35.81
CA ASN A 153 -20.50 -18.07 -35.17
C ASN A 153 -21.16 -17.10 -36.16
N LEU A 154 -20.39 -16.35 -36.93
CA LEU A 154 -20.92 -15.45 -37.96
C LEU A 154 -21.58 -16.23 -39.11
N MET A 155 -21.13 -17.44 -39.46
CA MET A 155 -21.86 -18.30 -40.40
C MET A 155 -23.23 -18.73 -39.87
N LYS A 156 -23.36 -19.02 -38.57
CA LYS A 156 -24.68 -19.31 -37.95
C LYS A 156 -25.57 -18.07 -37.98
N MET A 157 -25.06 -16.93 -37.51
CA MET A 157 -25.84 -15.68 -37.47
C MET A 157 -26.26 -15.21 -38.87
N LYS A 158 -25.39 -15.34 -39.88
CA LYS A 158 -25.72 -15.00 -41.28
C LYS A 158 -26.78 -15.90 -41.91
N ARG A 159 -26.94 -17.14 -41.42
CA ARG A 159 -28.05 -18.02 -41.85
C ARG A 159 -29.37 -17.62 -41.20
N ALA A 160 -29.35 -17.23 -39.93
CA ALA A 160 -30.54 -16.81 -39.19
C ALA A 160 -31.01 -15.39 -39.57
N PHE A 161 -30.08 -14.45 -39.78
CA PHE A 161 -30.35 -13.04 -40.03
C PHE A 161 -29.56 -12.53 -41.26
N PRO A 162 -29.91 -12.96 -42.50
CA PRO A 162 -29.11 -12.65 -43.69
C PRO A 162 -29.03 -11.17 -44.03
N ALA A 163 -30.03 -10.37 -43.62
CA ALA A 163 -30.09 -8.94 -43.90
C ALA A 163 -29.11 -8.11 -43.04
N GLU A 164 -28.98 -8.47 -41.78
CA GLU A 164 -28.12 -7.79 -40.79
C GLU A 164 -26.65 -8.18 -40.97
N TYR A 165 -26.37 -9.46 -41.21
CA TYR A 165 -25.02 -10.00 -41.34
C TYR A 165 -24.45 -9.91 -42.78
N LYS A 166 -24.91 -8.91 -43.56
CA LYS A 166 -24.35 -8.60 -44.90
C LYS A 166 -22.87 -8.22 -44.85
N PHE A 167 -22.40 -7.62 -43.74
CA PHE A 167 -21.00 -7.25 -43.54
C PHE A 167 -20.04 -8.45 -43.49
N PHE A 168 -20.53 -9.65 -43.17
CA PHE A 168 -19.67 -10.83 -43.04
C PHE A 168 -19.38 -11.45 -44.43
N PRO A 169 -18.11 -11.49 -44.90
CA PRO A 169 -17.77 -12.03 -46.21
C PRO A 169 -17.98 -13.55 -46.28
N LYS A 170 -18.08 -14.09 -47.50
CA LYS A 170 -18.12 -15.55 -47.72
C LYS A 170 -16.79 -16.14 -47.21
N THR A 171 -16.89 -16.97 -46.18
CA THR A 171 -15.76 -17.50 -45.42
C THR A 171 -15.85 -19.02 -45.40
N TRP A 172 -14.70 -19.69 -45.41
CA TRP A 172 -14.57 -21.14 -45.30
C TRP A 172 -13.58 -21.47 -44.19
N ILE A 173 -13.74 -22.65 -43.59
CA ILE A 173 -12.81 -23.20 -42.58
C ILE A 173 -12.31 -24.52 -43.14
N ILE A 174 -11.00 -24.63 -43.30
CA ILE A 174 -10.30 -25.75 -43.93
C ILE A 174 -9.05 -26.12 -43.11
N PRO A 175 -8.65 -27.41 -43.09
CA PRO A 175 -9.50 -28.59 -43.26
C PRO A 175 -10.47 -28.77 -42.07
N GLN A 176 -11.40 -29.72 -42.18
CA GLN A 176 -12.25 -30.18 -41.06
C GLN A 176 -11.62 -31.38 -40.35
#